data_AF-A0A7S0EAJ0-F1
#
_entry.id   AF-A0A7S0EAJ0-F1
#
_cell.length_a   1.000
_cell.length_b   1.000
_cell.length_c   1.000
_cell.angle_alpha   90.00
_cell.angle_beta   90.00
_cell.angle_gamma   90.00
#
_symmetry.space_group_name_H-M   'P 1'
#
loop_
_entity.id
_entity.type
_entity.pdbx_description
1 polymer ?
#
loop_
_entity_poly.entity_id
_entity_poly.type
_entity_poly.pdbx_seq_one_letter_code
_entity_poly.pdbx_strand_id
1 'polypeptide(L)'
;CEGLMVKPLDTDATYEPSRRSFNWLKVKKDYLAGMGDSCDLVPIGGFYGKGKRTGVYGAYLLACYNEIDEEYQCICKIGTGFSDEALQELTKSLDEHRIEQPRKYYRLPEGGNLTPDVWFEPKQVWEVLAADLSISPVHTAAIGMVDPAKGIALRFPRFIRTREDKGPEDATNATQIAQMYNDQACTQSKATKSSVDDDDDW
;
A
#
# COMPACT_ATOMS: atom_id res chain seq x y z
N CYS A 1 10.81 -15.22 -5.16
CA CYS A 1 9.50 -15.90 -5.18
C CYS A 1 8.47 -15.13 -4.35
N GLU A 2 7.19 -15.06 -4.77
CA GLU A 2 6.12 -14.35 -4.04
C GLU A 2 5.59 -15.11 -2.80
N GLY A 3 5.86 -16.41 -2.69
CA GLY A 3 5.33 -17.27 -1.63
C GLY A 3 5.37 -18.75 -2.03
N LEU A 4 4.61 -19.57 -1.30
CA LEU A 4 4.44 -21.00 -1.55
C LEU A 4 3.06 -21.31 -2.12
N MET A 5 3.00 -22.33 -2.96
CA MET A 5 1.76 -22.94 -3.44
C MET A 5 1.60 -24.29 -2.76
N VAL A 6 0.55 -24.46 -1.95
CA VAL A 6 0.22 -25.74 -1.33
C VAL A 6 -0.83 -26.42 -2.19
N LYS A 7 -0.54 -27.64 -2.65
CA LYS A 7 -1.42 -28.45 -3.49
C LYS A 7 -1.53 -29.85 -2.87
N PRO A 8 -2.74 -30.42 -2.74
CA PRO A 8 -2.88 -31.82 -2.35
C PRO A 8 -2.33 -32.71 -3.47
N LEU A 9 -1.74 -33.84 -3.06
CA LEU A 9 -1.16 -34.82 -3.99
C LEU A 9 -2.12 -35.98 -4.26
N ASP A 10 -2.86 -36.42 -3.24
CA ASP A 10 -3.62 -37.68 -3.31
C ASP A 10 -5.15 -37.46 -3.28
N THR A 11 -5.67 -36.70 -2.32
CA THR A 11 -7.11 -36.47 -2.14
C THR A 11 -7.51 -35.15 -2.77
N ASP A 12 -8.57 -35.15 -3.60
CA ASP A 12 -9.07 -33.96 -4.30
C ASP A 12 -7.97 -33.22 -5.13
N ALA A 13 -7.01 -33.99 -5.65
CA ALA A 13 -5.83 -33.47 -6.37
C ALA A 13 -6.04 -33.29 -7.89
N THR A 14 -7.25 -33.54 -8.39
CA THR A 14 -7.56 -33.38 -9.81
C THR A 14 -7.57 -31.92 -10.24
N TYR A 15 -7.12 -31.66 -11.47
CA TYR A 15 -7.25 -30.34 -12.09
C TYR A 15 -8.70 -30.11 -12.50
N GLU A 16 -9.41 -29.24 -11.78
CA GLU A 16 -10.80 -28.88 -12.04
C GLU A 16 -10.88 -27.47 -12.67
N PRO A 17 -10.75 -27.34 -14.00
CA PRO A 17 -10.88 -26.05 -14.66
C PRO A 17 -12.29 -25.49 -14.46
N SER A 18 -12.38 -24.16 -14.35
CA SER A 18 -13.64 -23.44 -14.16
C SER A 18 -14.38 -23.70 -12.84
N ARG A 19 -13.78 -24.45 -11.90
CA ARG A 19 -14.30 -24.61 -10.53
C ARG A 19 -13.40 -23.86 -9.55
N ARG A 20 -13.99 -23.01 -8.70
CA ARG A 20 -13.26 -22.37 -7.61
C ARG A 20 -13.13 -23.37 -6.46
N SER A 21 -12.10 -24.21 -6.49
CA SER A 21 -11.76 -25.12 -5.39
C SER A 21 -10.72 -24.51 -4.45
N PHE A 22 -10.61 -25.05 -3.24
CA PHE A 22 -9.57 -24.70 -2.26
C PHE A 22 -8.31 -25.57 -2.41
N ASN A 23 -8.21 -26.32 -3.50
CA ASN A 23 -7.15 -27.31 -3.68
C ASN A 23 -5.78 -26.63 -3.82
N TRP A 24 -5.71 -25.42 -4.38
CA TRP A 24 -4.44 -24.71 -4.53
C TRP A 24 -4.43 -23.49 -3.60
N LEU A 25 -3.75 -23.62 -2.47
CA LEU A 25 -3.64 -22.55 -1.48
C LEU A 25 -2.37 -21.72 -1.74
N LYS A 26 -2.53 -20.40 -1.69
CA LYS A 26 -1.42 -19.44 -1.80
C LYS A 26 -1.01 -19.01 -0.40
N VAL A 27 0.23 -19.32 -0.01
CA VAL A 27 0.81 -18.85 1.25
C VAL A 27 1.82 -17.78 0.90
N LYS A 28 1.50 -16.53 1.22
CA LYS A 28 2.40 -15.39 1.01
C LYS A 28 2.86 -14.83 2.34
N LYS A 29 4.05 -14.20 2.37
CA LYS A 29 4.64 -13.63 3.58
C LYS A 29 3.73 -12.55 4.20
N ASP A 30 3.07 -11.76 3.36
CA ASP A 30 2.11 -10.72 3.78
C ASP A 30 0.83 -11.27 4.41
N TYR A 31 0.59 -12.59 4.36
CA TYR A 31 -0.56 -13.21 5.04
C TYR A 31 -0.24 -13.62 6.48
N LEU A 32 1.04 -13.65 6.85
CA LEU A 32 1.47 -13.98 8.20
C LEU A 32 1.49 -12.71 9.05
N ALA A 33 0.70 -12.70 10.13
CA ALA A 33 0.64 -11.57 11.05
C ALA A 33 2.05 -11.23 11.59
N GLY A 34 2.43 -9.96 11.47
CA GLY A 34 3.72 -9.44 11.96
C GLY A 34 4.94 -9.68 11.05
N MET A 35 4.77 -10.26 9.85
CA MET A 35 5.88 -10.50 8.90
C MET A 35 5.83 -9.66 7.61
N GLY A 36 4.74 -8.94 7.37
CA GLY A 36 4.64 -8.03 6.24
C GLY A 36 5.11 -6.62 6.60
N ASP A 37 5.68 -5.92 5.63
CA ASP A 37 6.13 -4.53 5.78
C ASP A 37 4.89 -3.62 5.84
N SER A 38 4.67 -3.00 7.00
CA SER A 38 3.60 -2.02 7.21
C SER A 38 4.16 -0.60 7.24
N CYS A 39 3.43 0.33 6.64
CA CYS A 39 3.73 1.76 6.68
C CYS A 39 2.60 2.49 7.41
N ASP A 40 2.96 3.50 8.19
CA ASP A 40 2.03 4.44 8.80
C ASP A 40 1.85 5.63 7.84
N LEU A 41 0.66 5.82 7.28
CA LEU A 41 0.42 6.76 6.19
C LEU A 41 -0.74 7.71 6.49
N VAL A 42 -0.69 8.92 5.92
CA VAL A 42 -1.69 9.96 6.14
C VAL A 42 -2.72 9.99 5.02
N PRO A 43 -4.03 9.90 5.30
CA PRO A 43 -5.07 10.13 4.30
C PRO A 43 -5.15 11.61 3.94
N ILE A 44 -4.90 11.93 2.68
CA ILE A 44 -4.91 13.30 2.16
C ILE A 44 -6.06 13.57 1.18
N GLY A 45 -6.75 12.52 0.71
CA GLY A 45 -7.92 12.66 -0.15
C GLY A 45 -8.79 11.40 -0.23
N GLY A 46 -10.00 11.55 -0.76
CA GLY A 46 -11.02 10.51 -0.84
C GLY A 46 -11.66 10.42 -2.22
N PHE A 47 -12.10 9.22 -2.58
CA PHE A 47 -12.84 8.92 -3.81
C PHE A 47 -14.21 8.35 -3.43
N TYR A 48 -15.28 8.88 -4.03
CA TYR A 48 -16.63 8.39 -3.74
C TYR A 48 -16.79 6.94 -4.15
N GLY A 49 -17.38 6.15 -3.25
CA GLY A 49 -17.69 4.76 -3.52
C GLY A 49 -18.80 4.59 -4.56
N LYS A 50 -18.71 3.50 -5.30
CA LYS A 50 -19.68 3.11 -6.33
C LYS A 50 -20.37 1.80 -5.93
N GLY A 51 -21.62 1.60 -6.36
CA GLY A 51 -22.37 0.38 -6.11
C GLY A 51 -22.67 0.18 -4.63
N LYS A 52 -22.16 -0.90 -4.02
CA LYS A 52 -22.39 -1.21 -2.60
C LYS A 52 -21.80 -0.17 -1.64
N ARG A 53 -20.83 0.62 -2.09
CA ARG A 53 -20.17 1.67 -1.28
C ARG A 53 -20.66 3.08 -1.57
N THR A 54 -21.84 3.22 -2.19
CA THR A 54 -22.44 4.54 -2.38
C THR A 54 -22.80 5.16 -1.04
N GLY A 55 -22.49 6.46 -0.86
CA GLY A 55 -22.68 7.20 0.39
C GLY A 55 -21.47 7.23 1.32
N VAL A 56 -20.40 6.49 1.00
CA VAL A 56 -19.10 6.52 1.70
C VAL A 56 -17.95 6.74 0.73
N TYR A 57 -16.74 7.02 1.23
CA TYR A 57 -15.55 7.00 0.40
C TYR A 57 -15.14 5.56 0.11
N GLY A 58 -15.10 5.18 -1.16
CA GLY A 58 -14.79 3.82 -1.60
C GLY A 58 -13.28 3.55 -1.68
N ALA A 59 -12.49 4.61 -1.77
CA ALA A 59 -11.03 4.57 -1.73
C ALA A 59 -10.47 5.88 -1.17
N TYR A 60 -9.23 5.83 -0.69
CA TYR A 60 -8.51 6.95 -0.10
C TYR A 60 -7.15 7.12 -0.77
N LEU A 61 -6.70 8.37 -0.87
CA LEU A 61 -5.35 8.73 -1.29
C LEU A 61 -4.49 8.90 -0.04
N LEU A 62 -3.41 8.13 0.06
CA LEU A 62 -2.51 8.16 1.19
C LEU A 62 -1.16 8.77 0.81
N ALA A 63 -0.50 9.36 1.80
CA ALA A 63 0.81 9.97 1.67
C ALA A 63 1.76 9.57 2.80
N CYS A 64 3.05 9.52 2.48
CA CYS A 64 4.13 9.51 3.46
C CYS A 64 4.59 10.95 3.76
N TYR A 65 5.27 11.16 4.88
CA TYR A 65 5.81 12.48 5.23
C TYR A 65 7.25 12.64 4.72
N ASN A 66 7.61 13.81 4.20
CA ASN A 66 8.99 14.14 3.87
C ASN A 66 9.46 15.27 4.78
N GLU A 67 10.29 14.93 5.77
CA GLU A 67 10.84 15.89 6.74
C GLU A 67 11.76 16.94 6.10
N ILE A 68 12.38 16.65 4.95
CA ILE A 68 13.34 17.56 4.31
C ILE A 68 12.63 18.73 3.63
N ASP A 69 11.56 18.42 2.89
CA ASP A 69 10.75 19.41 2.16
C ASP A 69 9.48 19.83 2.94
N GLU A 70 9.27 19.27 4.13
CA GLU A 70 8.07 19.44 4.99
C GLU A 70 6.75 19.24 4.23
N GLU A 71 6.63 18.13 3.50
CA GLU A 71 5.50 17.86 2.61
C GLU A 71 4.96 16.43 2.72
N TYR A 72 3.70 16.25 2.33
CA TYR A 72 3.07 14.94 2.20
C TYR A 72 3.15 14.47 0.76
N GLN A 73 3.86 13.38 0.53
CA GLN A 73 4.07 12.80 -0.79
C GLN A 73 3.15 11.61 -1.01
N CYS A 74 2.36 11.65 -2.07
CA CYS A 74 1.42 10.58 -2.39
C CYS A 74 2.15 9.25 -2.65
N ILE A 75 1.70 8.18 -1.99
CA ILE A 75 2.31 6.85 -2.07
C ILE A 75 1.36 5.76 -2.59
N CYS A 76 0.07 5.83 -2.26
CA CYS A 76 -0.88 4.85 -2.76
C CYS A 76 -2.32 5.34 -2.75
N LYS A 77 -3.14 4.72 -3.61
CA LYS A 77 -4.59 4.72 -3.51
C LYS A 77 -5.05 3.39 -2.93
N ILE A 78 -5.79 3.44 -1.84
CA ILE A 78 -6.25 2.26 -1.12
C ILE A 78 -7.78 2.16 -1.12
N GLY A 79 -8.32 0.97 -1.41
CA GLY A 79 -9.75 0.68 -1.32
C GLY A 79 -10.05 -0.67 -0.65
N THR A 80 -9.04 -1.28 -0.04
CA THR A 80 -9.06 -2.65 0.48
C THR A 80 -8.55 -2.70 1.91
N GLY A 81 -9.04 -3.66 2.70
CA GLY A 81 -8.69 -3.82 4.12
C GLY A 81 -9.67 -3.20 5.10
N PHE A 82 -10.69 -2.49 4.63
CA PHE A 82 -11.73 -1.90 5.48
C PHE A 82 -12.93 -2.85 5.65
N SER A 83 -13.43 -2.97 6.88
CA SER A 83 -14.79 -3.47 7.12
C SER A 83 -15.83 -2.43 6.70
N ASP A 84 -17.08 -2.82 6.55
CA ASP A 84 -18.15 -1.90 6.16
C ASP A 84 -18.40 -0.86 7.27
N GLU A 85 -18.27 -1.25 8.54
CA GLU A 85 -18.36 -0.37 9.71
C GLU A 85 -17.20 0.64 9.74
N ALA A 86 -15.97 0.16 9.55
CA ALA A 86 -14.79 1.02 9.50
C ALA A 86 -14.89 2.05 8.37
N LEU A 87 -15.43 1.68 7.19
CA LEU A 87 -15.63 2.65 6.11
C LEU A 87 -16.58 3.77 6.50
N GLN A 88 -17.67 3.46 7.21
CA GLN A 88 -18.64 4.46 7.65
C GLN A 88 -18.03 5.41 8.69
N GLU A 89 -17.34 4.86 9.68
CA GLU A 89 -16.67 5.64 10.73
C GLU A 89 -15.58 6.55 10.17
N LEU A 90 -14.68 6.00 9.34
CA LEU A 90 -13.61 6.77 8.70
C LEU A 90 -14.14 7.84 7.76
N THR A 91 -15.19 7.53 6.99
CA THR A 91 -15.83 8.52 6.11
C THR A 91 -16.34 9.68 6.95
N LYS A 92 -17.11 9.41 8.01
CA LYS A 92 -17.66 10.45 8.88
C LYS A 92 -16.56 11.31 9.52
N SER A 93 -15.54 10.67 10.07
CA SER A 93 -14.45 11.37 10.74
C SER A 93 -13.60 12.22 9.80
N LEU A 94 -13.32 11.74 8.58
CA LEU A 94 -12.57 12.52 7.60
C LEU A 94 -13.40 13.63 6.95
N ASP A 95 -14.72 13.48 6.86
CA ASP A 95 -15.60 14.51 6.30
C ASP A 95 -15.61 15.79 7.15
N GLU A 96 -15.43 15.67 8.47
CA GLU A 96 -15.25 16.80 9.40
C GLU A 96 -13.97 17.61 9.11
N HIS A 97 -12.99 17.00 8.42
CA HIS A 97 -11.70 17.59 8.08
C HIS A 97 -11.53 17.82 6.57
N ARG A 98 -12.65 17.87 5.83
CA ARG A 98 -12.64 18.12 4.40
C ARG A 98 -12.18 19.54 4.07
N ILE A 99 -11.39 19.64 3.01
CA ILE A 99 -10.95 20.91 2.42
C ILE A 99 -11.33 20.97 0.95
N GLU A 100 -11.50 22.19 0.44
CA GLU A 100 -11.91 22.42 -0.95
C GLU A 100 -10.80 22.15 -1.96
N GLN A 101 -9.54 22.39 -1.57
CA GLN A 101 -8.38 22.32 -2.45
C GLN A 101 -7.19 21.66 -1.73
N PRO A 102 -6.30 20.97 -2.46
CA PRO A 102 -5.11 20.38 -1.86
C PRO A 102 -4.22 21.46 -1.24
N ARG A 103 -3.58 21.13 -0.12
CA ARG A 103 -2.62 22.02 0.52
C ARG A 103 -1.36 22.13 -0.35
N LYS A 104 -0.65 23.27 -0.28
CA LYS A 104 0.57 23.50 -1.07
C LYS A 104 1.69 22.50 -0.75
N TYR A 105 1.71 22.01 0.48
CA TYR A 105 2.64 21.00 0.97
C TYR A 105 2.17 19.57 0.63
N TYR A 106 1.21 19.38 -0.28
CA TYR A 106 0.89 18.07 -0.84
C TYR A 106 1.59 17.90 -2.18
N ARG A 107 2.53 16.96 -2.27
CA ARG A 107 3.20 16.61 -3.52
C ARG A 107 2.40 15.52 -4.22
N LEU A 108 1.74 15.89 -5.32
CA LEU A 108 0.82 15.04 -6.09
C LEU A 108 1.38 14.76 -7.49
N PRO A 109 0.94 13.69 -8.18
CA PRO A 109 1.30 13.45 -9.57
C PRO A 109 0.98 14.62 -10.49
N GLU A 110 1.89 14.89 -11.41
CA GLU A 110 1.62 15.76 -12.55
C GLU A 110 0.57 15.11 -13.49
N GLY A 111 -0.33 15.91 -14.04
CA GLY A 111 -1.30 15.46 -15.05
C GLY A 111 -2.65 14.95 -14.53
N GLY A 112 -2.93 15.03 -13.22
CA GLY A 112 -4.30 14.87 -12.68
C GLY A 112 -4.89 13.44 -12.71
N ASN A 113 -4.14 12.43 -13.15
CA ASN A 113 -4.63 11.04 -13.21
C ASN A 113 -4.97 10.44 -11.84
N LEU A 114 -4.58 11.09 -10.75
CA LEU A 114 -4.86 10.67 -9.38
C LEU A 114 -5.48 11.80 -8.55
N THR A 115 -6.33 12.63 -9.16
CA THR A 115 -7.08 13.66 -8.44
C THR A 115 -8.24 13.03 -7.67
N PRO A 116 -8.27 13.12 -6.33
CA PRO A 116 -9.39 12.71 -5.50
C PRO A 116 -10.64 13.57 -5.73
N ASP A 117 -11.81 13.02 -5.38
CA ASP A 117 -13.07 13.75 -5.42
C ASP A 117 -13.18 14.75 -4.27
N VAL A 118 -12.51 14.45 -3.15
CA VAL A 118 -12.43 15.28 -1.95
C VAL A 118 -11.01 15.30 -1.39
N TRP A 119 -10.63 16.41 -0.76
CA TRP A 119 -9.35 16.57 -0.08
C TRP A 119 -9.57 16.62 1.42
N PHE A 120 -8.60 16.15 2.20
CA PHE A 120 -8.64 16.16 3.66
C PHE A 120 -7.46 16.94 4.24
N GLU A 121 -7.63 17.55 5.40
CA GLU A 121 -6.50 17.98 6.24
C GLU A 121 -5.75 16.76 6.78
N PRO A 122 -4.42 16.84 6.94
CA PRO A 122 -3.66 15.76 7.53
C PRO A 122 -3.97 15.74 9.03
N LYS A 123 -4.77 14.75 9.46
CA LYS A 123 -5.22 14.61 10.86
C LYS A 123 -5.10 13.21 11.41
N GLN A 124 -5.23 12.20 10.55
CA GLN A 124 -5.15 10.80 10.94
C GLN A 124 -3.89 10.15 10.38
N VAL A 125 -3.46 9.07 11.01
CA VAL A 125 -2.42 8.18 10.51
C VAL A 125 -2.99 6.77 10.47
N TRP A 126 -2.78 6.05 9.37
CA TRP A 126 -3.29 4.71 9.15
C TRP A 126 -2.14 3.73 8.97
N GLU A 127 -2.22 2.61 9.67
CA GLU A 127 -1.32 1.48 9.44
C GLU A 127 -1.79 0.72 8.20
N VAL A 128 -0.90 0.65 7.20
CA VAL A 128 -1.17 0.04 5.90
C VAL A 128 -0.13 -1.02 5.62
N LEU A 129 -0.61 -2.24 5.41
CA LEU A 129 0.22 -3.37 5.02
C LEU A 129 0.37 -3.41 3.51
N ALA A 130 1.59 -3.65 3.01
CA ALA A 130 1.86 -3.89 1.60
C ALA A 130 2.58 -5.23 1.40
N ALA A 131 2.43 -5.82 0.22
CA ALA A 131 3.19 -7.02 -0.14
C ALA A 131 4.62 -6.66 -0.57
N ASP A 132 4.75 -5.53 -1.27
CA ASP A 132 6.00 -5.03 -1.84
C ASP A 132 5.91 -3.55 -2.20
N LEU A 133 7.07 -2.95 -2.46
CA LEU A 133 7.22 -1.59 -2.94
C LEU A 133 7.68 -1.61 -4.40
N SER A 134 7.21 -0.67 -5.20
CA SER A 134 7.54 -0.61 -6.63
C SER A 134 7.78 0.83 -7.08
N ILE A 135 8.65 1.02 -8.07
CA ILE A 135 8.83 2.33 -8.70
C ILE A 135 7.54 2.69 -9.45
N SER A 136 7.00 3.87 -9.17
CA SER A 136 5.74 4.36 -9.72
C SER A 136 5.96 5.62 -10.54
N PRO A 137 5.44 5.68 -11.78
CA PRO A 137 5.43 6.91 -12.56
C PRO A 137 4.34 7.90 -12.12
N VAL A 138 3.47 7.51 -11.18
CA VAL A 138 2.32 8.32 -10.73
C VAL A 138 2.48 8.77 -9.28
N HIS A 139 3.02 7.94 -8.41
CA HIS A 139 3.19 8.31 -7.00
C HIS A 139 4.50 9.08 -6.81
N THR A 140 4.52 9.98 -5.85
CA THR A 140 5.59 10.97 -5.63
C THR A 140 6.43 10.68 -4.38
N ALA A 141 6.03 9.68 -3.59
CA ALA A 141 6.76 9.26 -2.40
C ALA A 141 8.20 8.92 -2.72
N ALA A 142 9.15 9.51 -1.98
CA ALA A 142 10.59 9.31 -2.14
C ALA A 142 11.12 9.57 -3.57
N ILE A 143 10.44 10.42 -4.34
CA ILE A 143 10.90 10.84 -5.67
C ILE A 143 12.31 11.45 -5.57
N GLY A 144 13.19 11.06 -6.49
CA GLY A 144 14.59 11.52 -6.50
C GLY A 144 15.52 10.75 -5.56
N MET A 145 15.00 9.93 -4.63
CA MET A 145 15.84 9.15 -3.70
C MET A 145 16.29 7.81 -4.30
N VAL A 146 15.40 7.14 -5.05
CA VAL A 146 15.67 5.84 -5.68
C VAL A 146 15.71 5.96 -7.20
N ASP A 147 14.76 6.71 -7.78
CA ASP A 147 14.71 7.03 -9.21
C ASP A 147 14.64 8.57 -9.35
N PRO A 148 15.42 9.17 -10.28
CA PRO A 148 15.50 10.62 -10.42
C PRO A 148 14.18 11.28 -10.84
N ALA A 149 13.24 10.55 -11.44
CA ALA A 149 11.99 11.09 -11.99
C ALA A 149 10.72 10.38 -11.51
N LYS A 150 10.84 9.27 -10.77
CA LYS A 150 9.71 8.46 -10.32
C LYS A 150 9.73 8.29 -8.81
N GLY A 151 8.54 8.27 -8.20
CA GLY A 151 8.41 7.92 -6.79
C GLY A 151 8.23 6.42 -6.58
N ILE A 152 7.85 6.05 -5.37
CA ILE A 152 7.59 4.69 -4.93
C ILE A 152 6.09 4.54 -4.62
N ALA A 153 5.53 3.38 -4.94
CA ALA A 153 4.18 3.01 -4.56
C ALA A 153 4.13 1.65 -3.86
N LEU A 154 3.14 1.51 -2.98
CA LEU A 154 2.82 0.24 -2.33
C LEU A 154 2.06 -0.68 -3.29
N ARG A 155 2.47 -1.93 -3.40
CA ARG A 155 1.75 -2.98 -4.13
C ARG A 155 0.90 -3.81 -3.17
N PHE A 156 -0.36 -3.97 -3.57
CA PHE A 156 -1.44 -4.58 -2.80
C PHE A 156 -1.62 -3.98 -1.38
N PRO A 157 -1.75 -2.64 -1.24
CA PRO A 157 -1.95 -2.02 0.05
C PRO A 157 -3.27 -2.45 0.70
N ARG A 158 -3.25 -2.70 2.00
CA ARG A 158 -4.43 -3.06 2.81
C ARG A 158 -4.43 -2.25 4.10
N PHE A 159 -5.56 -1.61 4.38
CA PHE A 159 -5.76 -0.95 5.65
C PHE A 159 -5.75 -2.00 6.77
N ILE A 160 -5.07 -1.70 7.85
CA ILE A 160 -5.03 -2.54 9.06
C ILE A 160 -5.82 -1.85 10.17
N ARG A 161 -5.42 -0.63 10.53
CA ARG A 161 -6.06 0.16 11.61
C ARG A 161 -5.68 1.63 11.55
N THR A 162 -6.45 2.46 12.25
CA THR A 162 -6.06 3.84 12.58
C THR A 162 -5.04 3.84 13.71
N ARG A 163 -4.03 4.71 13.61
CA ARG A 163 -2.98 4.94 14.60
C ARG A 163 -3.29 6.22 15.37
N GLU A 164 -4.06 6.06 16.45
CA GLU A 164 -4.42 7.17 17.35
C GLU A 164 -3.22 7.66 18.18
N ASP A 165 -2.16 6.86 18.26
CA ASP A 165 -0.92 7.14 18.98
C ASP A 165 0.07 7.99 18.18
N LYS A 166 -0.23 8.35 16.92
CA LYS A 166 0.67 9.06 16.02
C LYS A 166 0.06 10.33 15.44
N GLY A 167 0.84 11.41 15.41
CA GLY A 167 0.53 12.59 14.64
C GLY A 167 0.86 12.41 13.15
N PRO A 168 0.26 13.22 12.25
CA PRO A 168 0.58 13.18 10.81
C PRO A 168 2.06 13.34 10.46
N GLU A 169 2.80 14.12 11.25
CA GLU A 169 4.25 14.32 11.08
C GLU A 169 5.08 13.10 11.59
N ASP A 170 4.48 12.21 12.39
CA ASP A 170 5.09 10.94 12.86
C ASP A 170 4.80 9.76 11.91
N ALA A 171 4.22 10.04 10.74
CA ALA A 171 3.97 9.07 9.70
C ALA A 171 5.30 8.51 9.16
N THR A 172 5.23 7.40 8.41
CA THR A 172 6.41 6.83 7.76
C THR A 172 7.01 7.87 6.82
N ASN A 173 8.32 8.07 6.97
CA ASN A 173 9.07 9.08 6.23
C ASN A 173 9.46 8.61 4.83
N ALA A 174 9.60 9.55 3.88
CA ALA A 174 10.06 9.27 2.53
C ALA A 174 11.40 8.51 2.49
N THR A 175 12.34 8.87 3.37
CA THR A 175 13.62 8.16 3.52
C THR A 175 13.44 6.72 3.97
N GLN A 176 12.49 6.46 4.89
CA GLN A 176 12.17 5.10 5.32
C GLN A 176 11.55 4.29 4.18
N ILE A 177 10.65 4.88 3.39
CA ILE A 177 10.08 4.24 2.19
C ILE A 177 11.19 3.87 1.18
N ALA A 178 12.14 4.78 0.93
CA ALA A 178 13.28 4.50 0.05
C ALA A 178 14.14 3.35 0.58
N GLN A 179 14.40 3.33 1.88
CA GLN A 179 15.16 2.26 2.52
C GLN A 179 14.45 0.90 2.40
N MET A 180 13.14 0.84 2.70
CA MET A 180 12.33 -0.37 2.57
C MET A 180 12.37 -0.93 1.14
N TYR A 181 12.32 -0.07 0.13
CA TYR A 181 12.45 -0.48 -1.28
C TYR A 181 13.83 -1.09 -1.58
N ASN A 182 14.91 -0.45 -1.11
CA ASN A 182 16.27 -0.94 -1.34
C ASN A 182 16.54 -2.28 -0.63
N ASP A 183 16.03 -2.45 0.59
CA ASP A 183 16.15 -3.68 1.37
C ASP A 183 15.40 -4.84 0.70
N GLN A 184 14.25 -4.54 0.10
CA GLN A 184 13.52 -5.49 -0.73
C GLN A 184 14.31 -5.92 -1.98
N ALA A 185 14.93 -4.99 -2.69
CA ALA A 185 15.75 -5.30 -3.88
C ALA A 185 16.96 -6.18 -3.53
N CYS A 186 17.62 -5.89 -2.40
CA CYS A 186 18.71 -6.72 -1.86
C CYS A 186 18.26 -8.15 -1.52
N THR A 187 17.06 -8.29 -0.97
CA THR A 187 16.51 -9.61 -0.61
C THR A 187 16.14 -10.42 -1.85
N GLN A 188 15.56 -9.78 -2.87
CA GLN A 188 15.25 -10.42 -4.15
C GLN A 188 16.52 -10.87 -4.88
N SER A 189 17.55 -10.04 -4.92
CA SER A 189 18.82 -10.37 -5.59
C SER A 189 19.62 -11.47 -4.88
N LYS A 190 19.54 -11.58 -3.54
CA LYS A 190 20.09 -12.72 -2.78
C LYS A 190 19.33 -14.02 -3.04
N ALA A 191 18.00 -13.97 -3.08
CA ALA A 191 17.17 -15.14 -3.38
C ALA A 191 17.43 -15.71 -4.80
N THR A 192 17.74 -14.85 -5.77
CA THR A 192 18.10 -15.28 -7.13
C THR A 192 19.50 -15.91 -7.21
N LYS A 193 20.45 -15.52 -6.34
CA LYS A 193 21.77 -16.15 -6.30
C LYS A 193 21.73 -17.53 -5.64
N SER A 194 21.01 -17.67 -4.53
CA SER A 194 20.88 -18.97 -3.84
C SER A 194 20.16 -20.04 -4.66
N SER A 195 19.31 -19.66 -5.63
CA SER A 195 18.62 -20.64 -6.49
C SER A 195 19.44 -21.11 -7.69
N VAL A 196 20.62 -20.53 -7.94
CA VAL A 196 21.49 -20.91 -9.07
C VAL A 196 22.61 -21.84 -8.62
N ASP A 197 22.94 -21.87 -7.32
CA ASP A 197 24.06 -22.66 -6.78
C ASP A 197 23.66 -24.09 -6.35
N ASP A 198 22.38 -24.49 -6.45
CA ASP A 198 21.89 -25.83 -6.05
C ASP A 198 21.63 -26.80 -7.24
N ASP A 199 21.91 -26.40 -8.48
CA ASP A 199 21.62 -27.19 -9.70
C ASP A 199 22.86 -27.88 -10.34
N ASP A 200 24.04 -27.83 -9.71
CA ASP A 200 25.26 -28.49 -10.20
C ASP A 200 25.84 -29.48 -9.15
N ASP A 201 25.20 -30.63 -8.97
CA ASP A 201 25.89 -31.85 -8.52
C ASP A 201 25.15 -33.09 -9.08
N TRP A 202 25.75 -33.70 -10.10
CA TRP A 202 25.38 -35.00 -10.70
C TRP A 202 26.36 -36.09 -10.24
#